data_AF-A0A535DCZ5-F1
#
_entry.id   AF-A0A535DCZ5-F1
#
_cell.length_a   1.000
_cell.length_b   1.000
_cell.length_c   1.000
_cell.angle_alpha   90.00
_cell.angle_beta   90.00
_cell.angle_gamma   90.00
#
_symmetry.space_group_name_H-M   'P 1'
#
loop_
_entity.id
_entity.type
_entity.pdbx_description
1 polymer ?
#
loop_
_entity_poly.entity_id
_entity_poly.type
_entity_poly.pdbx_seq_one_letter_code
_entity_poly.pdbx_strand_id
1 'polypeptide(L)' 'VGGTFLIAADTVARTMLAPGEIPVGVVTALAGGPFFIVLLMKQKSGLA' A
#
# COMPACT_ATOMS: atom_id res chain seq x y z
N VAL A 1 -3.51 -0.16 15.25
CA VAL A 1 -2.44 -0.31 14.24
C VAL A 1 -2.94 -0.10 12.81
N GLY A 2 -4.00 -0.79 12.36
CA GLY A 2 -4.56 -0.56 11.01
C GLY A 2 -5.17 0.84 10.82
N GLY A 3 -5.94 1.34 11.80
CA GLY A 3 -6.54 2.68 11.71
C GLY A 3 -5.53 3.82 11.63
N THR A 4 -4.42 3.73 12.39
CA THR A 4 -3.33 4.72 12.34
C THR A 4 -2.61 4.71 10.99
N PHE A 5 -2.45 3.54 10.36
CA PHE A 5 -1.90 3.42 9.01
C PHE A 5 -2.82 4.04 7.96
N LEU A 6 -4.13 3.83 8.10
CA LEU A 6 -5.13 4.33 7.15
C LEU A 6 -5.24 5.86 7.19
N ILE A 7 -5.19 6.46 8.39
CA ILE A 7 -5.16 7.93 8.57
C ILE A 7 -3.88 8.52 7.95
N ALA A 8 -2.72 7.89 8.17
CA ALA A 8 -1.47 8.34 7.57
C ALA A 8 -1.51 8.26 6.03
N ALA A 9 -2.03 7.17 5.47
CA ALA A 9 -2.17 6.99 4.02
C ALA A 9 -3.14 8.01 3.40
N ASP A 10 -4.28 8.30 4.05
CA ASP A 10 -5.25 9.31 3.58
C ASP A 10 -4.64 10.72 3.61
N THR A 11 -3.89 11.04 4.68
CA THR A 11 -3.19 12.33 4.80
C THR A 11 -2.17 12.52 3.68
N VAL A 12 -1.38 11.48 3.36
CA VAL A 12 -0.42 11.51 2.25
C VAL A 12 -1.14 11.64 0.90
N ALA A 13 -2.22 10.88 0.68
CA ALA A 13 -2.99 10.94 -0.56
C ALA A 13 -3.55 12.34 -0.85
N ARG A 14 -4.03 13.04 0.18
CA ARG A 14 -4.58 14.40 0.08
C ARG A 14 -3.53 15.49 -0.08
N THR A 15 -2.31 15.26 0.42
CA THR A 15 -1.24 16.27 0.42
C THR A 15 -0.36 16.23 -0.83
N MET A 16 -0.16 15.06 -1.44
CA MET A 16 0.74 14.93 -2.59
C MET A 16 0.21 15.52 -3.90
N LEU A 17 -1.10 15.74 -4.05
CA LEU A 17 -1.66 16.18 -5.33
C LEU A 17 -2.75 17.25 -5.23
N ALA A 18 -2.73 18.12 -4.22
CA ALA A 18 -3.69 19.22 -4.16
C ALA A 18 -3.56 20.15 -5.41
N PRO A 19 -4.66 20.50 -6.11
CA PRO A 19 -6.08 20.36 -5.74
C PRO A 19 -6.77 19.07 -6.25
N GLY A 20 -6.05 18.17 -6.91
CA GLY A 20 -6.53 16.85 -7.32
C GLY A 20 -6.56 15.84 -6.16
N GLU A 21 -7.45 14.85 -6.24
CA GLU A 21 -7.57 13.80 -5.23
C GLU A 21 -6.93 12.51 -5.74
N ILE A 22 -5.90 12.03 -5.05
CA ILE A 22 -5.39 10.67 -5.25
C ILE A 22 -6.23 9.73 -4.39
N PRO A 23 -6.78 8.63 -4.95
CA PRO A 23 -7.45 7.62 -4.14
C PRO A 23 -6.49 7.02 -3.12
N VAL A 24 -6.86 6.97 -1.84
CA VAL A 24 -6.05 6.33 -0.78
C VAL A 24 -5.72 4.86 -1.09
N GLY A 25 -6.55 4.21 -1.92
CA GLY A 25 -6.29 2.88 -2.47
C GLY A 25 -4.99 2.78 -3.27
N VAL A 26 -4.61 3.82 -4.01
CA VAL A 26 -3.35 3.86 -4.77
C VAL A 26 -2.16 3.91 -3.81
N VAL A 27 -2.22 4.77 -2.80
CA VAL A 27 -1.16 4.90 -1.78
C VAL A 27 -0.98 3.60 -0.99
N THR A 28 -2.08 2.98 -0.60
CA THR A 28 -2.03 1.70 0.14
C THR A 28 -1.62 0.53 -0.75
N ALA A 29 -1.98 0.52 -2.04
CA ALA A 29 -1.53 -0.50 -3.00
C ALA A 29 -0.01 -0.44 -3.27
N LEU A 30 0.62 0.74 -3.19
CA LEU A 30 2.08 0.85 -3.27
C LEU A 30 2.79 0.18 -2.10
N ALA A 31 2.14 0.10 -0.93
CA ALA A 31 2.68 -0.65 0.21
C ALA A 31 2.32 -2.15 0.12
N GLY A 32 1.06 -2.46 -0.19
CA GLY A 32 0.55 -3.83 -0.21
C GLY A 32 1.04 -4.67 -1.40
N GLY A 33 1.20 -4.06 -2.58
CA GLY A 33 1.62 -4.73 -3.81
C GLY A 33 2.99 -5.37 -3.71
N PRO A 34 4.06 -4.61 -3.37
CA PRO A 34 5.39 -5.17 -3.17
C PRO A 34 5.43 -6.22 -2.06
N PHE A 35 4.73 -5.98 -0.95
CA PHE A 35 4.62 -6.95 0.15
C PHE A 35 3.99 -8.27 -0.34
N PHE A 36 2.93 -8.20 -1.14
CA PHE A 36 2.27 -9.36 -1.71
C PHE A 36 3.15 -10.10 -2.71
N ILE A 37 3.91 -9.38 -3.55
CA ILE A 37 4.89 -9.98 -4.46
C ILE A 37 5.97 -10.74 -3.68
N VAL A 38 6.53 -10.14 -2.62
CA VAL A 38 7.52 -10.80 -1.77
C VAL A 38 6.96 -12.07 -1.14
N LEU A 39 5.71 -12.04 -0.66
CA LEU A 39 5.04 -13.24 -0.13
C LEU A 39 4.90 -14.34 -1.19
N LEU A 40 4.45 -13.99 -2.40
CA LEU A 40 4.35 -14.95 -3.51
C LEU A 40 5.70 -15.55 -3.88
N MET A 41 6.76 -14.74 -3.92
CA MET A 41 8.12 -15.21 -4.19
C MET A 41 8.61 -16.18 -3.11
N LYS A 42 8.32 -15.91 -1.83
CA LYS A 42 8.67 -16.81 -0.72
C LYS A 42 7.90 -18.13 -0.78
N GLN A 43 6.64 -18.10 -1.19
CA GLN A 43 5.82 -19.30 -1.27
C GLN A 43 6.26 -20.24 -2.40
N LYS A 44 6.82 -19.70 -3.49
CA LYS A 44 7.38 -20.49 -4.59
C LYS A 44 8.59 -21.34 -4.17
N SER A 45 9.27 -20.99 -3.07
CA SER A 45 10.40 -21.75 -2.52
C SER A 45 9.99 -22.96 -1.66
N GLY A 46 8.69 -23.18 -1.41
CA GLY A 46 8.16 -24.34 -0.70
C GLY A 46 7.71 -25.51 -1.60
N LEU A 47 7.82 -25.35 -2.92
CA LEU A 47 7.67 -26.42 -3.91
C LEU A 47 9.06 -26.74 -4.51
N ALA A 48 9.94 -27.31 -3.71
CA ALA A 48 11.18 -27.96 -4.16
C ALA A 48 11.48 -29.14 -3.25
#